data_AF-A0A8R2G7I4-F1
#
_entry.id   AF-A0A8R2G7I4-F1
#
_cell.length_a   1.000
_cell.length_b   1.000
_cell.length_c   1.000
_cell.angle_alpha   90.00
_cell.angle_beta   90.00
_cell.angle_gamma   90.00
#
_symmetry.space_group_name_H-M   'P 1'
#
loop_
_entity.id
_entity.type
_entity.pdbx_description
1 polymer ?
#
loop_
_entity_poly.entity_id
_entity_poly.type
_entity_poly.pdbx_seq_one_letter_code
_entity_poly.pdbx_strand_id
1 'polypeptide(L)'
;MAPRGAFDNQYDDYSPDSAANVLDESGEQAALKYIHLEELKGKRISFLCGDAGPLALATVISYRLGNKRPDNLPDYKSLAQRLMNLISLLNEAPDELLYGKSGYLYALLFVNKHIPGKEIIPANHIEKVINSILKSGKQLSQQTKCSSPLLWQWHDKIYFGAAHGIAGILYMLLQARLFVNIVEIRRFIKPTLDWLLSQQFPSGNFPSSLNSSNGDKLVQWCHGAPGFVPLCILAYQVFEDEKYLKIALHCGEVIWQRGLCTKGYSLCHGVSGNAYAFIQLFQATKKALHLYRACCFMEWCALERPGTELHRPDRPISLFEGVIGRLYLVEELAHAMDARFPALSI
;
A
#
# COMPACT_ATOMS: atom_id res chain seq x y z
N MET A 1 19.68 18.34 44.86
CA MET A 1 20.62 17.33 44.34
C MET A 1 20.03 15.96 44.63
N ALA A 2 19.41 15.33 43.64
CA ALA A 2 18.94 13.94 43.70
C ALA A 2 19.88 13.08 42.84
N PRO A 3 20.16 11.81 43.21
CA PRO A 3 21.23 11.05 42.60
C PRO A 3 20.83 10.52 41.21
N ARG A 4 21.81 10.49 40.30
CA ARG A 4 21.71 9.93 38.96
C ARG A 4 21.55 8.41 39.06
N GLY A 5 20.42 7.87 38.61
CA GLY A 5 20.28 6.44 38.35
C GLY A 5 21.05 6.06 37.09
N ALA A 6 21.97 5.12 37.21
CA ALA A 6 22.62 4.46 36.09
C ALA A 6 21.60 3.53 35.41
N PHE A 7 21.39 3.73 34.10
CA PHE A 7 20.72 2.74 33.26
C PHE A 7 21.79 1.79 32.73
N ASP A 8 21.87 0.60 33.31
CA ASP A 8 22.62 -0.51 32.72
C ASP A 8 21.87 -1.00 31.48
N ASN A 9 22.52 -0.85 30.31
CA ASN A 9 22.07 -1.43 29.05
C ASN A 9 22.38 -2.93 29.07
N GLN A 10 21.38 -3.77 29.33
CA GLN A 10 21.40 -5.18 29.00
C GLN A 10 20.42 -5.44 27.85
N TYR A 11 20.88 -5.15 26.63
CA TYR A 11 20.25 -5.58 25.39
C TYR A 11 21.30 -6.25 24.49
N ASP A 12 22.02 -7.21 25.05
CA ASP A 12 22.86 -8.15 24.29
C ASP A 12 22.22 -9.53 24.43
N ASP A 13 21.13 -9.76 23.71
CA ASP A 13 20.67 -11.08 23.24
C ASP A 13 19.35 -10.92 22.46
N TYR A 14 19.43 -10.33 21.27
CA TYR A 14 18.37 -10.45 20.27
C TYR A 14 18.98 -10.96 18.97
N SER A 15 18.96 -12.29 18.81
CA SER A 15 19.28 -12.93 17.54
C SER A 15 18.24 -12.51 16.48
N PRO A 16 18.65 -12.10 15.26
CA PRO A 16 17.73 -11.73 14.18
C PRO A 16 16.74 -12.83 13.77
N ASP A 17 16.98 -14.08 14.17
CA ASP A 17 16.16 -15.23 13.78
C ASP A 17 14.83 -15.34 14.55
N SER A 18 14.63 -14.59 15.64
CA SER A 18 13.42 -14.69 16.46
C SER A 18 12.22 -13.90 15.94
N ALA A 19 12.43 -12.96 15.01
CA ALA A 19 11.37 -12.12 14.43
C ALA A 19 10.76 -12.66 13.13
N ALA A 20 11.32 -13.74 12.57
CA ALA A 20 10.91 -14.27 11.27
C ALA A 20 9.65 -15.17 11.29
N ASN A 21 9.06 -15.48 12.45
CA ASN A 21 8.04 -16.52 12.61
C ASN A 21 6.78 -16.07 13.37
N VAL A 22 6.09 -15.03 12.88
CA VAL A 22 4.74 -14.67 13.41
C VAL A 22 3.61 -15.46 12.72
N LEU A 23 3.95 -16.30 11.73
CA LEU A 23 3.10 -17.37 11.23
C LEU A 23 3.90 -18.67 11.30
N ASP A 24 3.77 -19.40 12.41
CA ASP A 24 4.14 -20.81 12.42
C ASP A 24 3.14 -21.61 11.56
N GLU A 25 3.41 -22.91 11.38
CA GLU A 25 2.54 -23.81 10.61
C GLU A 25 1.08 -23.80 11.11
N SER A 26 0.86 -23.48 12.40
CA SER A 26 -0.48 -23.38 12.99
C SER A 26 -1.23 -22.13 12.53
N GLY A 27 -0.51 -21.01 12.37
CA GLY A 27 -1.04 -19.76 11.84
C GLY A 27 -1.49 -19.88 10.38
N GLU A 28 -0.71 -20.57 9.54
CA GLU A 28 -1.05 -20.78 8.13
C GLU A 28 -2.29 -21.66 7.95
N GLN A 29 -2.40 -22.74 8.72
CA GLN A 29 -3.60 -23.59 8.71
C GLN A 29 -4.83 -22.85 9.27
N ALA A 30 -4.65 -21.99 10.28
CA ALA A 30 -5.74 -21.17 10.80
C ALA A 30 -6.24 -20.15 9.75
N ALA A 31 -5.34 -19.53 8.99
CA ALA A 31 -5.68 -18.55 7.95
C ALA A 31 -6.57 -19.15 6.86
N LEU A 32 -6.38 -20.43 6.49
CA LEU A 32 -7.19 -21.11 5.48
C LEU A 32 -8.69 -21.15 5.81
N LYS A 33 -9.07 -21.13 7.09
CA LYS A 33 -10.47 -21.09 7.52
C LYS A 33 -11.20 -19.82 7.07
N TYR A 34 -10.46 -18.78 6.72
CA TYR A 34 -10.97 -17.47 6.30
C TYR A 34 -10.81 -17.22 4.79
N ILE A 35 -10.28 -18.19 4.03
CA ILE A 35 -10.10 -18.07 2.57
C ILE A 35 -11.14 -18.96 1.86
N HIS A 36 -12.23 -18.34 1.43
CA HIS A 36 -13.34 -19.03 0.76
C HIS A 36 -13.14 -19.08 -0.77
N LEU A 37 -12.26 -19.99 -1.23
CA LEU A 37 -11.92 -20.12 -2.67
C LEU A 37 -13.09 -20.56 -3.56
N GLU A 38 -14.13 -21.17 -2.99
CA GLU A 38 -15.34 -21.61 -3.68
C GLU A 38 -16.36 -20.49 -3.88
N GLU A 39 -16.21 -19.37 -3.16
CA GLU A 39 -17.13 -18.22 -3.21
C GLU A 39 -16.64 -17.10 -4.16
N LEU A 40 -15.53 -17.33 -4.87
CA LEU A 40 -14.96 -16.38 -5.82
C LEU A 40 -15.92 -16.13 -6.97
N LYS A 41 -16.18 -14.85 -7.27
CA LYS A 41 -17.29 -14.44 -8.16
C LYS A 41 -16.86 -14.25 -9.62
N GLY A 42 -15.57 -14.21 -9.91
CA GLY A 42 -15.00 -13.93 -11.22
C GLY A 42 -15.29 -12.51 -11.72
N LYS A 43 -15.57 -11.55 -10.83
CA LYS A 43 -16.08 -10.21 -11.20
C LYS A 43 -15.14 -9.05 -10.90
N ARG A 44 -14.19 -9.22 -9.97
CA ARG A 44 -13.30 -8.14 -9.51
C ARG A 44 -11.87 -8.66 -9.48
N ILE A 45 -10.96 -7.87 -10.04
CA ILE A 45 -9.61 -8.33 -10.40
C ILE A 45 -8.54 -8.02 -9.33
N SER A 46 -8.80 -7.10 -8.41
CA SER A 46 -7.78 -6.54 -7.51
C SER A 46 -7.52 -7.39 -6.27
N PHE A 47 -6.37 -7.18 -5.62
CA PHE A 47 -6.02 -7.83 -4.34
C PHE A 47 -6.99 -7.44 -3.21
N LEU A 48 -7.29 -6.16 -3.06
CA LEU A 48 -8.03 -5.66 -1.88
C LEU A 48 -9.54 -5.89 -1.93
N CYS A 49 -10.14 -5.86 -3.12
CA CYS A 49 -11.59 -5.92 -3.27
C CYS A 49 -12.06 -6.92 -4.33
N GLY A 50 -11.18 -7.83 -4.77
CA GLY A 50 -11.48 -8.82 -5.79
C GLY A 50 -10.85 -10.19 -5.52
N ASP A 51 -10.98 -11.07 -6.50
CA ASP A 51 -10.62 -12.49 -6.37
C ASP A 51 -9.10 -12.70 -6.31
N ALA A 52 -8.31 -11.72 -6.76
CA ALA A 52 -6.85 -11.83 -6.74
C ALA A 52 -6.28 -11.86 -5.31
N GLY A 53 -6.95 -11.26 -4.32
CA GLY A 53 -6.51 -11.29 -2.92
C GLY A 53 -6.51 -12.69 -2.34
N PRO A 54 -7.68 -13.35 -2.25
CA PRO A 54 -7.78 -14.73 -1.79
C PRO A 54 -6.90 -15.69 -2.58
N LEU A 55 -6.82 -15.54 -3.91
CA LEU A 55 -5.98 -16.41 -4.74
C LEU A 55 -4.48 -16.22 -4.48
N ALA A 56 -4.00 -14.98 -4.35
CA ALA A 56 -2.59 -14.70 -4.07
C ALA A 56 -2.19 -15.18 -2.66
N LEU A 57 -3.03 -14.94 -1.65
CA LEU A 57 -2.81 -15.43 -0.29
C LEU A 57 -2.80 -16.97 -0.23
N ALA A 58 -3.81 -17.61 -0.84
CA ALA A 58 -3.86 -19.08 -0.89
C ALA A 58 -2.67 -19.67 -1.64
N THR A 59 -2.19 -19.02 -2.71
CA THR A 59 -1.01 -19.46 -3.46
C THR A 59 0.24 -19.49 -2.56
N VAL A 60 0.47 -18.42 -1.80
CA VAL A 60 1.62 -18.33 -0.88
C VAL A 60 1.49 -19.32 0.26
N ILE A 61 0.32 -19.44 0.89
CA ILE A 61 0.07 -20.40 1.98
C ILE A 61 0.24 -21.84 1.47
N SER A 62 -0.33 -22.18 0.32
CA SER A 62 -0.20 -23.52 -0.30
C SER A 62 1.27 -23.87 -0.58
N TYR A 63 2.07 -22.90 -1.03
CA TYR A 63 3.50 -23.10 -1.25
C TYR A 63 4.26 -23.36 0.06
N ARG A 64 3.99 -22.57 1.10
CA ARG A 64 4.69 -22.67 2.40
C ARG A 64 4.35 -23.95 3.15
N LEU A 65 3.09 -24.41 3.09
CA LEU A 65 2.67 -25.67 3.69
C LEU A 65 3.31 -26.89 2.99
N GLY A 66 3.62 -26.81 1.70
CA GLY A 66 4.28 -27.88 0.95
C GLY A 66 3.58 -29.23 1.11
N ASN A 67 4.29 -30.24 1.63
CA ASN A 67 3.74 -31.58 1.87
C ASN A 67 2.70 -31.65 3.00
N LYS A 68 2.59 -30.60 3.84
CA LYS A 68 1.61 -30.48 4.94
C LYS A 68 0.31 -29.79 4.50
N ARG A 69 0.19 -29.49 3.20
CA ARG A 69 -1.01 -28.90 2.60
C ARG A 69 -2.22 -29.83 2.80
N PRO A 70 -3.34 -29.31 3.32
CA PRO A 70 -4.60 -30.07 3.38
C PRO A 70 -5.08 -30.49 1.99
N ASP A 71 -5.68 -31.68 1.88
CA ASP A 71 -6.14 -32.23 0.59
C ASP A 71 -7.15 -31.34 -0.15
N ASN A 72 -7.92 -30.53 0.60
CA ASN A 72 -8.90 -29.60 0.05
C ASN A 72 -8.30 -28.28 -0.44
N LEU A 73 -7.03 -27.97 -0.15
CA LEU A 73 -6.36 -26.77 -0.65
C LEU A 73 -5.65 -27.11 -1.98
N PRO A 74 -5.97 -26.46 -3.11
CA PRO A 74 -5.29 -26.71 -4.38
C PRO A 74 -3.79 -26.38 -4.34
N ASP A 75 -3.01 -26.97 -5.25
CA ASP A 75 -1.57 -26.76 -5.32
C ASP A 75 -1.27 -25.30 -5.71
N TYR A 76 -0.18 -24.75 -5.19
CA TYR A 76 0.19 -23.36 -5.41
C TYR A 76 0.31 -23.01 -6.90
N LYS A 77 0.70 -23.94 -7.78
CA LYS A 77 0.72 -23.71 -9.24
C LYS A 77 -0.68 -23.59 -9.82
N SER A 78 -1.62 -24.41 -9.34
CA SER A 78 -3.03 -24.33 -9.76
C SER A 78 -3.66 -23.01 -9.31
N LEU A 79 -3.39 -22.59 -8.07
CA LEU A 79 -3.86 -21.31 -7.54
C LEU A 79 -3.25 -20.11 -8.28
N ALA A 80 -1.95 -20.16 -8.57
CA ALA A 80 -1.28 -19.15 -9.40
C ALA A 80 -1.88 -19.09 -10.81
N GLN A 81 -2.23 -20.24 -11.42
CA GLN A 81 -2.90 -20.25 -12.71
C GLN A 81 -4.29 -19.61 -12.65
N ARG A 82 -5.07 -19.89 -11.60
CA ARG A 82 -6.38 -19.23 -11.36
C ARG A 82 -6.21 -17.71 -11.21
N LEU A 83 -5.18 -17.26 -10.48
CA LEU A 83 -4.83 -15.85 -10.35
C LEU A 83 -4.47 -15.22 -11.71
N MET A 84 -3.66 -15.91 -12.53
CA MET A 84 -3.30 -15.43 -13.86
C MET A 84 -4.50 -15.37 -14.81
N ASN A 85 -5.46 -16.29 -14.69
CA ASN A 85 -6.67 -16.30 -15.52
C ASN A 85 -7.56 -15.07 -15.30
N LEU A 86 -7.44 -14.36 -14.17
CA LEU A 86 -8.14 -13.09 -13.95
C LEU A 86 -7.74 -11.98 -14.95
N ILE A 87 -6.68 -12.17 -15.73
CA ILE A 87 -6.30 -11.28 -16.83
C ILE A 87 -7.44 -11.10 -17.86
N SER A 88 -8.40 -12.03 -17.93
CA SER A 88 -9.59 -11.88 -18.77
C SER A 88 -10.43 -10.65 -18.42
N LEU A 89 -10.32 -10.14 -17.19
CA LEU A 89 -11.05 -8.96 -16.68
C LEU A 89 -10.34 -7.63 -16.94
N LEU A 90 -9.17 -7.64 -17.62
CA LEU A 90 -8.38 -6.42 -17.82
C LEU A 90 -9.13 -5.34 -18.61
N ASN A 91 -10.01 -5.71 -19.54
CA ASN A 91 -10.66 -4.72 -20.40
C ASN A 91 -11.78 -3.97 -19.67
N GLU A 92 -12.45 -4.61 -18.70
CA GLU A 92 -13.54 -4.02 -17.93
C GLU A 92 -13.06 -3.35 -16.63
N ALA A 93 -11.88 -3.72 -16.12
CA ALA A 93 -11.37 -3.21 -14.86
C ALA A 93 -10.87 -1.75 -14.95
N PRO A 94 -11.10 -0.92 -13.91
CA PRO A 94 -10.43 0.37 -13.79
C PRO A 94 -8.93 0.16 -13.55
N ASP A 95 -8.16 1.24 -13.49
CA ASP A 95 -6.70 1.15 -13.34
C ASP A 95 -6.21 1.28 -11.90
N GLU A 96 -7.05 1.77 -10.97
CA GLU A 96 -6.67 2.10 -9.59
C GLU A 96 -6.42 0.87 -8.68
N LEU A 97 -6.05 1.13 -7.42
CA LEU A 97 -5.52 0.09 -6.52
C LEU A 97 -6.61 -0.80 -5.92
N LEU A 98 -7.78 -0.26 -5.56
CA LEU A 98 -8.76 -1.01 -4.79
C LEU A 98 -9.56 -1.99 -5.62
N TYR A 99 -9.92 -1.63 -6.85
CA TYR A 99 -10.77 -2.41 -7.76
C TYR A 99 -10.10 -2.74 -9.10
N GLY A 100 -8.99 -2.06 -9.40
CA GLY A 100 -8.41 -2.05 -10.72
C GLY A 100 -7.17 -2.89 -10.94
N LYS A 101 -6.59 -2.67 -12.12
CA LYS A 101 -5.41 -3.36 -12.63
C LYS A 101 -4.17 -3.15 -11.76
N SER A 102 -4.03 -1.99 -11.09
CA SER A 102 -2.90 -1.77 -10.17
C SER A 102 -3.00 -2.66 -8.94
N GLY A 103 -4.21 -2.90 -8.42
CA GLY A 103 -4.44 -3.88 -7.36
C GLY A 103 -4.23 -5.32 -7.79
N TYR A 104 -4.47 -5.64 -9.07
CA TYR A 104 -4.14 -6.94 -9.63
C TYR A 104 -2.62 -7.11 -9.79
N LEU A 105 -1.93 -6.08 -10.29
CA LEU A 105 -0.48 -6.04 -10.41
C LEU A 105 0.20 -6.27 -9.05
N TYR A 106 -0.31 -5.65 -7.98
CA TYR A 106 0.14 -5.94 -6.61
C TYR A 106 0.04 -7.43 -6.28
N ALA A 107 -1.09 -8.09 -6.55
CA ALA A 107 -1.28 -9.51 -6.27
C ALA A 107 -0.26 -10.42 -6.98
N LEU A 108 0.06 -10.09 -8.24
CA LEU A 108 1.04 -10.83 -9.04
C LEU A 108 2.46 -10.69 -8.46
N LEU A 109 2.85 -9.46 -8.12
CA LEU A 109 4.16 -9.18 -7.53
C LEU A 109 4.28 -9.76 -6.12
N PHE A 110 3.19 -9.74 -5.34
CA PHE A 110 3.12 -10.35 -4.01
C PHE A 110 3.45 -11.84 -4.05
N VAL A 111 2.89 -12.60 -5.01
CA VAL A 111 3.18 -14.03 -5.19
C VAL A 111 4.66 -14.25 -5.50
N ASN A 112 5.21 -13.53 -6.49
CA ASN A 112 6.63 -13.67 -6.86
C ASN A 112 7.59 -13.28 -5.73
N LYS A 113 7.21 -12.30 -4.90
CA LYS A 113 8.01 -11.86 -3.75
C LYS A 113 8.09 -12.94 -2.66
N HIS A 114 6.98 -13.62 -2.37
CA HIS A 114 6.86 -14.54 -1.24
C HIS A 114 7.14 -16.01 -1.59
N ILE A 115 7.38 -16.32 -2.87
CA ILE A 115 7.79 -17.64 -3.34
C ILE A 115 9.19 -17.52 -3.97
N PRO A 116 10.26 -17.60 -3.17
CA PRO A 116 11.62 -17.35 -3.65
C PRO A 116 12.11 -18.41 -4.64
N GLY A 117 12.96 -17.99 -5.58
CA GLY A 117 13.69 -18.89 -6.48
C GLY A 117 12.86 -19.55 -7.59
N LYS A 118 11.57 -19.19 -7.74
CA LYS A 118 10.70 -19.68 -8.81
C LYS A 118 9.93 -18.52 -9.40
N GLU A 119 10.01 -18.33 -10.71
CA GLU A 119 9.14 -17.41 -11.45
C GLU A 119 7.75 -18.05 -11.54
N ILE A 120 6.91 -17.81 -10.53
CA ILE A 120 5.55 -18.37 -10.47
C ILE A 120 4.62 -17.61 -11.42
N ILE A 121 4.70 -16.29 -11.38
CA ILE A 121 4.04 -15.42 -12.35
C ILE A 121 5.09 -14.98 -13.38
N PRO A 122 4.94 -15.39 -14.65
CA PRO A 122 5.86 -15.02 -15.71
C PRO A 122 5.94 -13.49 -15.96
N ALA A 123 7.14 -13.00 -16.28
CA ALA A 123 7.41 -11.59 -16.59
C ALA A 123 6.49 -11.06 -17.70
N ASN A 124 6.28 -11.84 -18.77
CA ASN A 124 5.40 -11.46 -19.87
C ASN A 124 3.93 -11.28 -19.45
N HIS A 125 3.49 -11.93 -18.36
CA HIS A 125 2.15 -11.75 -17.79
C HIS A 125 2.05 -10.42 -17.05
N ILE A 126 3.07 -10.10 -16.25
CA ILE A 126 3.18 -8.82 -15.54
C ILE A 126 3.25 -7.65 -16.54
N GLU A 127 4.06 -7.78 -17.60
CA GLU A 127 4.20 -6.78 -18.66
C GLU A 127 2.88 -6.50 -19.38
N LYS A 128 2.04 -7.52 -19.62
CA LYS A 128 0.70 -7.32 -20.22
C LYS A 128 -0.19 -6.42 -19.37
N VAL A 129 -0.17 -6.61 -18.04
CA VAL A 129 -0.95 -5.76 -17.11
C VAL A 129 -0.43 -4.34 -17.12
N ILE A 130 0.90 -4.15 -17.02
CA ILE A 130 1.55 -2.84 -17.07
C ILE A 130 1.23 -2.09 -18.37
N ASN A 131 1.35 -2.78 -19.52
CA ASN A 131 1.06 -2.20 -20.82
C ASN A 131 -0.42 -1.79 -20.95
N SER A 132 -1.34 -2.54 -20.35
CA SER A 132 -2.76 -2.17 -20.29
C SER A 132 -2.98 -0.88 -19.50
N ILE A 133 -2.34 -0.73 -18.32
CA ILE A 133 -2.41 0.48 -17.47
C ILE A 133 -1.82 1.70 -18.20
N LEU A 134 -0.65 1.54 -18.83
CA LEU A 134 0.00 2.63 -19.57
C LEU A 134 -0.81 3.04 -20.80
N LYS A 135 -1.40 2.07 -21.51
CA LYS A 135 -2.24 2.33 -22.69
C LYS A 135 -3.47 3.15 -22.32
N SER A 136 -4.24 2.74 -21.31
CA SER A 136 -5.41 3.52 -20.85
C SER A 136 -4.99 4.91 -20.36
N GLY A 137 -3.86 4.98 -19.65
CA GLY A 137 -3.27 6.22 -19.14
C GLY A 137 -3.01 7.27 -20.23
N LYS A 138 -2.35 6.83 -21.32
CA LYS A 138 -2.05 7.68 -22.48
C LYS A 138 -3.32 8.09 -23.23
N GLN A 139 -4.25 7.14 -23.41
CA GLN A 139 -5.50 7.39 -24.12
C GLN A 139 -6.33 8.47 -23.42
N LEU A 140 -6.53 8.36 -22.11
CA LEU A 140 -7.32 9.35 -21.37
C LEU A 140 -6.64 10.73 -21.32
N SER A 141 -5.31 10.76 -21.14
CA SER A 141 -4.53 12.01 -21.22
C SER A 141 -4.73 12.73 -22.55
N GLN A 142 -4.62 12.01 -23.67
CA GLN A 142 -4.83 12.55 -25.01
C GLN A 142 -6.28 13.04 -25.23
N GLN A 143 -7.27 12.26 -24.80
CA GLN A 143 -8.69 12.61 -24.94
C GLN A 143 -9.07 13.88 -24.16
N THR A 144 -8.52 14.03 -22.95
CA THR A 144 -8.79 15.18 -22.08
C THR A 144 -7.92 16.39 -22.38
N LYS A 145 -6.91 16.25 -23.25
CA LYS A 145 -5.90 17.28 -23.56
C LYS A 145 -5.22 17.85 -22.30
N CYS A 146 -5.02 16.99 -21.31
CA CYS A 146 -4.33 17.37 -20.08
C CYS A 146 -2.82 17.53 -20.32
N SER A 147 -2.16 18.37 -19.53
CA SER A 147 -0.70 18.52 -19.56
C SER A 147 0.06 17.31 -18.98
N SER A 148 -0.60 16.46 -18.18
CA SER A 148 -0.04 15.20 -17.70
C SER A 148 0.03 14.15 -18.81
N PRO A 149 1.17 13.49 -19.05
CA PRO A 149 1.27 12.45 -20.09
C PRO A 149 0.44 11.18 -19.85
N LEU A 150 0.10 10.90 -18.59
CA LEU A 150 -0.81 9.83 -18.20
C LEU A 150 -1.90 10.38 -17.30
N LEU A 151 -3.13 9.89 -17.49
CA LEU A 151 -4.27 10.14 -16.61
C LEU A 151 -5.12 8.89 -16.46
N TRP A 152 -5.73 8.72 -15.30
CA TRP A 152 -6.69 7.64 -15.05
C TRP A 152 -7.92 8.20 -14.36
N GLN A 153 -9.06 7.52 -14.55
CA GLN A 153 -10.32 7.89 -13.94
C GLN A 153 -10.96 6.70 -13.23
N TRP A 154 -11.68 7.01 -12.16
CA TRP A 154 -12.57 6.08 -11.48
C TRP A 154 -13.84 6.85 -11.08
N HIS A 155 -15.02 6.30 -11.36
CA HIS A 155 -16.31 6.97 -11.13
C HIS A 155 -16.33 8.43 -11.60
N ASP A 156 -15.96 8.65 -12.87
CA ASP A 156 -15.94 9.95 -13.56
C ASP A 156 -15.04 11.02 -12.92
N LYS A 157 -14.09 10.61 -12.06
CA LYS A 157 -13.15 11.51 -11.40
C LYS A 157 -11.71 11.05 -11.60
N ILE A 158 -10.84 12.03 -11.85
CA ILE A 158 -9.38 11.84 -11.87
C ILE A 158 -8.88 11.99 -10.43
N TYR A 159 -8.88 10.91 -9.67
CA TYR A 159 -8.39 10.91 -8.29
C TYR A 159 -6.86 11.02 -8.23
N PHE A 160 -6.35 11.65 -7.18
CA PHE A 160 -4.90 11.83 -6.98
C PHE A 160 -4.30 10.88 -5.94
N GLY A 161 -5.06 10.50 -4.92
CA GLY A 161 -4.56 9.71 -3.78
C GLY A 161 -4.24 8.24 -4.07
N ALA A 162 -3.79 7.52 -3.05
CA ALA A 162 -3.23 6.17 -3.19
C ALA A 162 -4.28 5.08 -3.47
N ALA A 163 -5.52 5.24 -2.98
CA ALA A 163 -6.55 4.21 -3.14
C ALA A 163 -7.10 4.16 -4.57
N HIS A 164 -7.63 5.29 -5.03
CA HIS A 164 -8.39 5.37 -6.28
C HIS A 164 -7.68 6.16 -7.39
N GLY A 165 -6.47 6.65 -7.12
CA GLY A 165 -5.89 7.73 -7.91
C GLY A 165 -4.51 7.47 -8.46
N ILE A 166 -4.00 8.51 -9.12
CA ILE A 166 -2.72 8.52 -9.83
C ILE A 166 -1.57 8.11 -8.89
N ALA A 167 -1.56 8.53 -7.63
CA ALA A 167 -0.47 8.19 -6.71
C ALA A 167 -0.32 6.67 -6.51
N GLY A 168 -1.42 5.95 -6.33
CA GLY A 168 -1.40 4.49 -6.16
C GLY A 168 -0.96 3.76 -7.42
N ILE A 169 -1.42 4.22 -8.58
CA ILE A 169 -1.06 3.66 -9.88
C ILE A 169 0.44 3.86 -10.16
N LEU A 170 0.95 5.08 -9.98
CA LEU A 170 2.37 5.38 -10.16
C LEU A 170 3.23 4.60 -9.18
N TYR A 171 2.79 4.47 -7.92
CA TYR A 171 3.52 3.68 -6.92
C TYR A 171 3.65 2.22 -7.37
N MET A 172 2.57 1.60 -7.86
CA MET A 172 2.61 0.23 -8.39
C MET A 172 3.48 0.09 -9.63
N LEU A 173 3.43 1.04 -10.57
CA LEU A 173 4.29 1.02 -11.75
C LEU A 173 5.78 1.13 -11.38
N LEU A 174 6.13 1.93 -10.36
CA LEU A 174 7.50 2.05 -9.87
C LEU A 174 7.97 0.82 -9.07
N GLN A 175 7.07 0.19 -8.30
CA GLN A 175 7.32 -1.11 -7.67
C GLN A 175 7.64 -2.16 -8.74
N ALA A 176 6.89 -2.14 -9.85
CA ALA A 176 7.07 -3.04 -10.99
C ALA A 176 8.14 -2.59 -12.01
N ARG A 177 8.97 -1.59 -11.71
CA ARG A 177 9.83 -0.91 -12.71
C ARG A 177 10.74 -1.83 -13.52
N LEU A 178 11.13 -2.99 -12.97
CA LEU A 178 11.95 -3.98 -13.67
C LEU A 178 11.23 -4.59 -14.90
N PHE A 179 9.91 -4.52 -14.93
CA PHE A 179 9.05 -4.97 -16.03
C PHE A 179 8.53 -3.81 -16.89
N VAL A 180 9.00 -2.58 -16.65
CA VAL A 180 8.58 -1.39 -17.39
C VAL A 180 9.71 -0.96 -18.32
N ASN A 181 9.39 -0.73 -19.59
CA ASN A 181 10.37 -0.17 -20.53
C ASN A 181 10.88 1.19 -20.02
N ILE A 182 12.21 1.37 -19.98
CA ILE A 182 12.84 2.60 -19.48
C ILE A 182 12.36 3.88 -20.20
N VAL A 183 11.97 3.77 -21.47
CA VAL A 183 11.38 4.88 -22.24
C VAL A 183 10.02 5.27 -21.66
N GLU A 184 9.21 4.31 -21.23
CA GLU A 184 7.93 4.56 -20.56
C GLU A 184 8.13 5.26 -19.22
N ILE A 185 9.13 4.83 -18.45
CA ILE A 185 9.49 5.46 -17.19
C ILE A 185 9.86 6.94 -17.41
N ARG A 186 10.77 7.21 -18.36
CA ARG A 186 11.31 8.55 -18.59
C ARG A 186 10.33 9.50 -19.27
N ARG A 187 9.53 9.02 -20.23
CA ARG A 187 8.64 9.87 -21.04
C ARG A 187 7.24 10.03 -20.47
N PHE A 188 6.77 9.08 -19.67
CA PHE A 188 5.38 9.07 -19.22
C PHE A 188 5.24 9.01 -17.70
N ILE A 189 5.89 8.06 -17.02
CA ILE A 189 5.72 7.88 -15.57
C ILE A 189 6.32 9.03 -14.78
N LYS A 190 7.61 9.34 -14.98
CA LYS A 190 8.29 10.42 -14.24
C LYS A 190 7.66 11.80 -14.51
N PRO A 191 7.33 12.20 -15.75
CA PRO A 191 6.65 13.47 -15.98
C PRO A 191 5.23 13.53 -15.39
N THR A 192 4.48 12.42 -15.41
CA THR A 192 3.17 12.34 -14.73
C THR A 192 3.32 12.50 -13.23
N LEU A 193 4.34 11.88 -12.63
CA LEU A 193 4.67 12.06 -11.22
C LEU A 193 4.98 13.53 -10.91
N ASP A 194 5.86 14.16 -11.69
CA ASP A 194 6.24 15.57 -11.50
C ASP A 194 5.02 16.50 -11.65
N TRP A 195 4.12 16.21 -12.60
CA TRP A 195 2.85 16.91 -12.74
C TRP A 195 1.91 16.69 -11.55
N LEU A 196 1.78 15.46 -11.05
CA LEU A 196 0.93 15.15 -9.90
C LEU A 196 1.41 15.90 -8.65
N LEU A 197 2.72 15.92 -8.42
CA LEU A 197 3.32 16.60 -7.27
C LEU A 197 3.19 18.12 -7.36
N SER A 198 3.07 18.70 -8.56
CA SER A 198 2.82 20.14 -8.70
C SER A 198 1.38 20.54 -8.36
N GLN A 199 0.47 19.58 -8.15
CA GLN A 199 -0.91 19.84 -7.71
C GLN A 199 -1.05 20.06 -6.20
N GLN A 200 0.08 20.13 -5.47
CA GLN A 200 0.11 20.32 -4.02
C GLN A 200 -0.53 21.65 -3.60
N PHE A 201 -1.29 21.63 -2.50
CA PHE A 201 -1.79 22.84 -1.87
C PHE A 201 -0.65 23.64 -1.21
N PRO A 202 -0.83 24.95 -0.96
CA PRO A 202 0.15 25.75 -0.20
C PRO A 202 0.48 25.20 1.20
N SER A 203 -0.41 24.39 1.80
CA SER A 203 -0.17 23.74 3.08
C SER A 203 0.81 22.55 3.02
N GLY A 204 1.10 22.04 1.82
CA GLY A 204 1.82 20.79 1.62
C GLY A 204 0.93 19.55 1.42
N ASN A 205 -0.38 19.67 1.62
CA ASN A 205 -1.31 18.57 1.38
C ASN A 205 -1.69 18.45 -0.11
N PHE A 206 -2.44 17.41 -0.48
CA PHE A 206 -2.88 17.17 -1.85
C PHE A 206 -4.41 17.16 -1.98
N PRO A 207 -4.96 17.65 -3.10
CA PRO A 207 -6.38 17.51 -3.40
C PRO A 207 -6.77 16.05 -3.59
N SER A 208 -8.04 15.73 -3.34
CA SER A 208 -8.57 14.38 -3.53
C SER A 208 -8.55 13.94 -4.99
N SER A 209 -8.82 14.87 -5.90
CA SER A 209 -8.98 14.68 -7.33
C SER A 209 -8.72 15.99 -8.07
N LEU A 210 -8.49 15.90 -9.38
CA LEU A 210 -8.40 17.06 -10.26
C LEU A 210 -9.67 17.92 -10.12
N ASN A 211 -9.51 19.25 -10.00
CA ASN A 211 -10.59 20.22 -9.82
C ASN A 211 -11.53 19.94 -8.63
N SER A 212 -11.04 19.29 -7.58
CA SER A 212 -11.86 18.99 -6.39
C SER A 212 -12.33 20.25 -5.68
N SER A 213 -13.62 20.32 -5.37
CA SER A 213 -14.23 21.38 -4.54
C SER A 213 -14.17 21.09 -3.04
N ASN A 214 -13.65 19.93 -2.62
CA ASN A 214 -13.60 19.54 -1.20
C ASN A 214 -12.63 20.40 -0.38
N GLY A 215 -11.70 21.09 -1.06
CA GLY A 215 -10.65 21.89 -0.44
C GLY A 215 -9.60 21.05 0.27
N ASP A 216 -8.72 21.73 0.99
CA ASP A 216 -7.61 21.13 1.72
C ASP A 216 -8.07 20.59 3.09
N LYS A 217 -8.71 19.42 3.08
CA LYS A 217 -9.28 18.82 4.31
C LYS A 217 -8.80 17.40 4.58
N LEU A 218 -8.68 16.57 3.55
CA LEU A 218 -8.41 15.14 3.70
C LEU A 218 -6.92 14.90 3.93
N VAL A 219 -6.59 14.32 5.09
CA VAL A 219 -5.24 13.88 5.46
C VAL A 219 -5.32 12.39 5.75
N GLN A 220 -5.50 11.59 4.71
CA GLN A 220 -5.80 10.16 4.78
C GLN A 220 -4.92 9.40 3.78
N TRP A 221 -4.67 8.11 4.00
CA TRP A 221 -3.95 7.28 3.03
C TRP A 221 -4.66 7.26 1.67
N CYS A 222 -5.98 7.08 1.67
CA CYS A 222 -6.75 7.07 0.43
C CYS A 222 -6.71 8.42 -0.33
N HIS A 223 -6.72 9.55 0.40
CA HIS A 223 -6.74 10.90 -0.15
C HIS A 223 -5.96 11.89 0.74
N GLY A 224 -4.86 12.43 0.20
CA GLY A 224 -4.03 13.46 0.85
C GLY A 224 -2.59 13.00 1.10
N ALA A 225 -1.85 13.83 1.83
CA ALA A 225 -0.42 13.67 2.11
C ALA A 225 0.02 12.26 2.56
N PRO A 226 -0.71 11.51 3.41
CA PRO A 226 -0.29 10.17 3.83
C PRO A 226 -0.10 9.19 2.66
N GLY A 227 -0.97 9.24 1.65
CA GLY A 227 -0.86 8.38 0.46
C GLY A 227 0.30 8.75 -0.47
N PHE A 228 0.83 9.97 -0.35
CA PHE A 228 1.91 10.49 -1.21
C PHE A 228 3.31 10.20 -0.66
N VAL A 229 3.46 10.04 0.66
CA VAL A 229 4.73 9.70 1.32
C VAL A 229 5.40 8.46 0.72
N PRO A 230 4.73 7.28 0.61
CA PRO A 230 5.35 6.10 0.02
C PRO A 230 5.78 6.32 -1.43
N LEU A 231 4.95 7.02 -2.22
CA LEU A 231 5.27 7.36 -3.60
C LEU A 231 6.50 8.25 -3.73
N CYS A 232 6.59 9.29 -2.92
CA CYS A 232 7.70 10.22 -2.96
C CYS A 232 9.01 9.55 -2.50
N ILE A 233 8.95 8.69 -1.47
CA ILE A 233 10.12 7.91 -1.04
C ILE A 233 10.58 6.94 -2.12
N LEU A 234 9.65 6.20 -2.74
CA LEU A 234 10.00 5.28 -3.83
C LEU A 234 10.54 6.04 -5.04
N ALA A 235 9.97 7.19 -5.38
CA ALA A 235 10.47 8.04 -6.45
C ALA A 235 11.88 8.57 -6.16
N TYR A 236 12.16 8.98 -4.92
CA TYR A 236 13.50 9.35 -4.48
C TYR A 236 14.50 8.20 -4.70
N GLN A 237 14.14 6.98 -4.30
CA GLN A 237 14.99 5.80 -4.47
C GLN A 237 15.20 5.42 -5.94
N VAL A 238 14.21 5.63 -6.81
CA VAL A 238 14.28 5.23 -8.22
C VAL A 238 14.96 6.29 -9.10
N PHE A 239 14.75 7.57 -8.80
CA PHE A 239 15.22 8.68 -9.64
C PHE A 239 16.38 9.46 -9.04
N GLU A 240 16.74 9.19 -7.78
CA GLU A 240 17.85 9.84 -7.06
C GLU A 240 17.74 11.38 -7.07
N ASP A 241 16.50 11.89 -7.07
CA ASP A 241 16.19 13.32 -7.08
C ASP A 241 15.65 13.74 -5.70
N GLU A 242 16.47 14.49 -4.97
CA GLU A 242 16.22 14.99 -3.62
C GLU A 242 14.89 15.76 -3.47
N LYS A 243 14.33 16.29 -4.57
CA LYS A 243 13.03 16.98 -4.50
C LYS A 243 11.92 16.05 -3.99
N TYR A 244 11.96 14.76 -4.32
CA TYR A 244 10.93 13.82 -3.91
C TYR A 244 11.00 13.56 -2.40
N LEU A 245 12.20 13.40 -1.84
CA LEU A 245 12.38 13.26 -0.39
C LEU A 245 11.94 14.52 0.35
N LYS A 246 12.24 15.72 -0.17
CA LYS A 246 11.76 17.00 0.41
C LYS A 246 10.24 17.07 0.47
N ILE A 247 9.54 16.65 -0.58
CA ILE A 247 8.07 16.60 -0.61
C ILE A 247 7.55 15.56 0.40
N ALA A 248 8.17 14.39 0.50
CA ALA A 248 7.81 13.37 1.50
C ALA A 248 7.93 13.90 2.94
N LEU A 249 9.02 14.62 3.25
CA LEU A 249 9.23 15.24 4.55
C LEU A 249 8.18 16.31 4.84
N HIS A 250 7.82 17.13 3.85
CA HIS A 250 6.78 18.13 4.01
C HIS A 250 5.39 17.49 4.23
N CYS A 251 5.10 16.39 3.54
CA CYS A 251 3.91 15.57 3.84
C CYS A 251 3.94 15.09 5.30
N GLY A 252 5.10 14.67 5.80
CA GLY A 252 5.29 14.32 7.22
C GLY A 252 4.89 15.44 8.18
N GLU A 253 5.21 16.70 7.87
CA GLU A 253 4.78 17.84 8.69
C GLU A 253 3.26 18.07 8.65
N VAL A 254 2.64 17.94 7.47
CA VAL A 254 1.17 18.00 7.33
C VAL A 254 0.50 16.93 8.19
N ILE A 255 1.00 15.70 8.12
CA ILE A 255 0.46 14.57 8.88
C ILE A 255 0.66 14.79 10.37
N TRP A 256 1.80 15.32 10.79
CA TRP A 256 2.04 15.61 12.21
C TRP A 256 1.04 16.63 12.76
N GLN A 257 0.75 17.68 11.99
CA GLN A 257 -0.16 18.75 12.42
C GLN A 257 -1.64 18.36 12.33
N ARG A 258 -2.03 17.50 11.37
CA ARG A 258 -3.43 17.31 10.97
C ARG A 258 -3.87 15.85 10.82
N GLY A 259 -2.97 14.89 11.05
CA GLY A 259 -3.17 13.47 10.76
C GLY A 259 -3.90 12.68 11.85
N LEU A 260 -4.21 13.29 13.00
CA LEU A 260 -5.10 12.70 14.01
C LEU A 260 -6.56 12.86 13.56
N CYS A 261 -6.98 12.07 12.58
CA CYS A 261 -8.29 12.18 11.94
C CYS A 261 -9.45 11.86 12.90
N THR A 262 -10.46 12.73 12.93
CA THR A 262 -11.72 12.49 13.68
C THR A 262 -12.62 11.42 13.07
N LYS A 263 -12.29 10.96 11.85
CA LYS A 263 -12.99 9.86 11.18
C LYS A 263 -12.74 8.50 11.86
N GLY A 264 -11.69 8.38 12.68
CA GLY A 264 -11.38 7.18 13.44
C GLY A 264 -9.95 6.70 13.24
N TYR A 265 -9.71 5.45 13.58
CA TYR A 265 -8.35 4.91 13.74
C TYR A 265 -7.93 3.92 12.64
N SER A 266 -8.70 3.83 11.55
CA SER A 266 -8.49 2.85 10.49
C SER A 266 -7.22 3.06 9.65
N LEU A 267 -6.82 2.04 8.89
CA LEU A 267 -5.69 2.14 7.94
C LEU A 267 -6.03 2.99 6.71
N CYS A 268 -7.25 2.90 6.19
CA CYS A 268 -7.60 3.57 4.94
C CYS A 268 -7.65 5.10 5.09
N HIS A 269 -8.23 5.56 6.20
CA HIS A 269 -8.56 6.97 6.41
C HIS A 269 -8.63 7.37 7.89
N GLY A 270 -7.77 6.75 8.70
CA GLY A 270 -7.66 7.03 10.12
C GLY A 270 -6.21 7.12 10.58
N VAL A 271 -6.07 7.26 11.90
CA VAL A 271 -4.79 7.55 12.54
C VAL A 271 -3.74 6.44 12.31
N SER A 272 -4.14 5.17 12.32
CA SER A 272 -3.18 4.08 12.12
C SER A 272 -2.55 4.09 10.71
N GLY A 273 -3.36 4.34 9.67
CA GLY A 273 -2.85 4.48 8.32
C GLY A 273 -1.88 5.65 8.15
N ASN A 274 -2.16 6.76 8.85
CA ASN A 274 -1.30 7.93 8.84
C ASN A 274 0.05 7.69 9.57
N ALA A 275 0.07 6.82 10.58
CA ALA A 275 1.29 6.46 11.30
C ALA A 275 2.34 5.81 10.38
N TYR A 276 1.91 5.02 9.39
CA TYR A 276 2.80 4.39 8.42
C TYR A 276 3.64 5.37 7.62
N ALA A 277 3.14 6.59 7.38
CA ALA A 277 3.94 7.62 6.71
C ALA A 277 5.20 7.96 7.54
N PHE A 278 5.08 7.99 8.86
CA PHE A 278 6.23 8.22 9.74
C PHE A 278 7.17 7.02 9.80
N ILE A 279 6.64 5.80 9.81
CA ILE A 279 7.45 4.58 9.70
C ILE A 279 8.29 4.62 8.42
N GLN A 280 7.68 4.93 7.29
CA GLN A 280 8.38 5.01 6.01
C GLN A 280 9.40 6.16 5.95
N LEU A 281 9.09 7.32 6.54
CA LEU A 281 10.06 8.41 6.67
C LEU A 281 11.24 8.02 7.57
N PHE A 282 10.99 7.28 8.64
CA PHE A 282 12.05 6.72 9.49
C PHE A 282 12.92 5.73 8.69
N GLN A 283 12.30 4.81 7.95
CA GLN A 283 13.02 3.87 7.10
C GLN A 283 13.89 4.58 6.04
N ALA A 284 13.38 5.65 5.43
CA ALA A 284 14.10 6.40 4.41
C ALA A 284 15.24 7.26 4.96
N THR A 285 15.04 7.90 6.12
CA THR A 285 15.97 8.92 6.64
C THR A 285 16.83 8.47 7.82
N LYS A 286 16.45 7.37 8.47
CA LYS A 286 17.00 6.88 9.75
C LYS A 286 16.94 7.89 10.91
N LYS A 287 16.13 8.95 10.79
CA LYS A 287 15.97 9.97 11.85
C LYS A 287 14.95 9.51 12.89
N ALA A 288 15.39 9.34 14.13
CA ALA A 288 14.56 8.91 15.26
C ALA A 288 13.29 9.76 15.49
N LEU A 289 13.30 11.03 15.08
CA LEU A 289 12.11 11.89 15.10
C LEU A 289 10.89 11.26 14.43
N HIS A 290 11.07 10.60 13.27
CA HIS A 290 9.95 9.99 12.56
C HIS A 290 9.44 8.75 13.30
N LEU A 291 10.32 7.93 13.86
CA LEU A 291 9.92 6.80 14.69
C LEU A 291 9.12 7.27 15.92
N TYR A 292 9.59 8.32 16.60
CA TYR A 292 8.88 8.95 17.71
C TYR A 292 7.45 9.39 17.32
N ARG A 293 7.29 10.05 16.17
CA ARG A 293 5.97 10.46 15.67
C ARG A 293 5.06 9.26 15.38
N ALA A 294 5.60 8.17 14.84
CA ALA A 294 4.86 6.93 14.63
C ALA A 294 4.37 6.33 15.96
N CYS A 295 5.22 6.31 16.99
CA CYS A 295 4.85 5.86 18.34
C CYS A 295 3.75 6.73 18.95
N CYS A 296 3.80 8.06 18.83
CA CYS A 296 2.73 8.94 19.32
C CYS A 296 1.39 8.65 18.64
N PHE A 297 1.39 8.38 17.33
CA PHE A 297 0.18 8.02 16.60
C PHE A 297 -0.36 6.64 17.03
N MET A 298 0.53 5.70 17.32
CA MET A 298 0.12 4.40 17.88
C MET A 298 -0.45 4.52 19.28
N GLU A 299 0.17 5.31 20.16
CA GLU A 299 -0.38 5.61 21.49
C GLU A 299 -1.79 6.21 21.38
N TRP A 300 -2.01 7.11 20.41
CA TRP A 300 -3.33 7.65 20.12
C TRP A 300 -4.34 6.57 19.70
N CYS A 301 -3.92 5.58 18.92
CA CYS A 301 -4.76 4.45 18.50
C CYS A 301 -5.04 3.43 19.62
N ALA A 302 -4.13 3.30 20.59
CA ALA A 302 -4.19 2.30 21.66
C ALA A 302 -5.12 2.70 22.82
N LEU A 303 -5.23 4.01 23.08
CA LEU A 303 -6.02 4.53 24.19
C LEU A 303 -7.42 4.92 23.71
N GLU A 304 -8.45 4.43 24.40
CA GLU A 304 -9.81 4.90 24.21
C GLU A 304 -9.92 6.36 24.64
N ARG A 305 -10.39 7.21 23.72
CA ARG A 305 -10.54 8.64 23.93
C ARG A 305 -11.97 9.02 23.52
N PRO A 306 -12.89 9.21 24.48
CA PRO A 306 -14.26 9.58 24.16
C PRO A 306 -14.32 10.85 23.30
N GLY A 307 -15.09 10.80 22.21
CA GLY A 307 -15.31 11.93 21.32
C GLY A 307 -14.24 12.16 20.23
N THR A 308 -13.19 11.33 20.14
CA THR A 308 -12.17 11.47 19.08
C THR A 308 -12.45 10.62 17.83
N GLU A 309 -13.25 9.56 17.95
CA GLU A 309 -13.77 8.79 16.82
C GLU A 309 -15.24 9.14 16.60
N LEU A 310 -15.49 10.05 15.65
CA LEU A 310 -16.83 10.57 15.38
C LEU A 310 -17.66 9.66 14.47
N HIS A 311 -17.02 8.67 13.84
CA HIS A 311 -17.67 7.79 12.87
C HIS A 311 -17.31 6.35 13.19
N ARG A 312 -18.34 5.53 13.43
CA ARG A 312 -18.15 4.10 13.58
C ARG A 312 -17.79 3.50 12.21
N PRO A 313 -16.76 2.64 12.10
CA PRO A 313 -16.44 1.99 10.85
C PRO A 313 -17.60 1.11 10.34
N ASP A 314 -17.83 1.10 9.03
CA ASP A 314 -18.83 0.23 8.39
C ASP A 314 -18.52 -1.25 8.63
N ARG A 315 -17.22 -1.60 8.65
CA ARG A 315 -16.72 -2.94 8.99
C ARG A 315 -15.77 -2.88 10.19
N PRO A 316 -16.29 -2.89 11.43
CA PRO A 316 -15.51 -2.66 12.65
C PRO A 316 -14.35 -3.62 12.91
N ILE A 317 -14.38 -4.80 12.30
CA ILE A 317 -13.35 -5.85 12.45
C ILE A 317 -12.47 -6.02 11.21
N SER A 318 -12.61 -5.18 10.19
CA SER A 318 -11.83 -5.32 8.96
C SER A 318 -10.41 -4.75 9.09
N LEU A 319 -9.52 -5.17 8.19
CA LEU A 319 -8.15 -4.65 8.10
C LEU A 319 -8.12 -3.15 7.77
N PHE A 320 -8.89 -2.70 6.76
CA PHE A 320 -8.75 -1.33 6.25
C PHE A 320 -9.65 -0.29 6.94
N GLU A 321 -10.72 -0.70 7.61
CA GLU A 321 -11.65 0.21 8.31
C GLU A 321 -11.71 -0.06 9.82
N GLY A 322 -11.44 -1.29 10.25
CA GLY A 322 -11.70 -1.76 11.59
C GLY A 322 -10.48 -1.85 12.50
N VAL A 323 -10.69 -2.54 13.63
CA VAL A 323 -9.68 -2.74 14.68
C VAL A 323 -8.47 -3.53 14.22
N ILE A 324 -8.62 -4.45 13.26
CA ILE A 324 -7.51 -5.27 12.77
C ILE A 324 -6.40 -4.40 12.17
N GLY A 325 -6.76 -3.29 11.50
CA GLY A 325 -5.77 -2.35 10.99
C GLY A 325 -4.90 -1.70 12.07
N ARG A 326 -5.48 -1.43 13.25
CA ARG A 326 -4.73 -0.92 14.41
C ARG A 326 -3.78 -1.97 14.96
N LEU A 327 -4.26 -3.20 15.13
CA LEU A 327 -3.44 -4.31 15.62
C LEU A 327 -2.28 -4.61 14.67
N TYR A 328 -2.54 -4.54 13.36
CA TYR A 328 -1.51 -4.71 12.34
C TYR A 328 -0.41 -3.64 12.48
N LEU A 329 -0.76 -2.38 12.74
CA LEU A 329 0.23 -1.32 13.00
C LEU A 329 1.07 -1.59 14.26
N VAL A 330 0.48 -2.13 15.33
CA VAL A 330 1.22 -2.46 16.57
C VAL A 330 2.33 -3.45 16.27
N GLU A 331 1.97 -4.53 15.59
CA GLU A 331 2.91 -5.60 15.23
C GLU A 331 4.05 -5.05 14.38
N GLU A 332 3.71 -4.22 13.40
CA GLU A 332 4.67 -3.64 12.47
C GLU A 332 5.61 -2.63 13.14
N LEU A 333 5.16 -1.91 14.16
CA LEU A 333 6.01 -1.00 14.92
C LEU A 333 7.07 -1.73 15.76
N ALA A 334 6.81 -2.97 16.19
CA ALA A 334 7.83 -3.79 16.85
C ALA A 334 9.04 -4.06 15.93
N HIS A 335 8.80 -4.05 14.61
CA HIS A 335 9.81 -4.26 13.57
C HIS A 335 9.81 -3.10 12.55
N ALA A 336 9.87 -1.86 13.05
CA ALA A 336 9.68 -0.64 12.25
C ALA A 336 10.59 -0.51 11.00
N MET A 337 11.74 -1.17 10.98
CA MET A 337 12.65 -1.17 9.83
C MET A 337 12.17 -2.06 8.67
N ASP A 338 11.43 -3.11 8.98
CA ASP A 338 10.91 -4.09 8.03
C ASP A 338 9.43 -3.84 7.69
N ALA A 339 8.76 -3.02 8.50
CA ALA A 339 7.35 -2.69 8.37
C ALA A 339 6.95 -2.19 6.96
N ARG A 340 5.80 -2.68 6.49
CA ARG A 340 5.17 -2.38 5.20
C ARG A 340 3.70 -2.04 5.40
N PHE A 341 3.25 -0.95 4.77
CA PHE A 341 1.81 -0.70 4.67
C PHE A 341 1.15 -1.88 3.94
N PRO A 342 0.18 -2.58 4.55
CA PRO A 342 -0.34 -3.84 4.02
C PRO A 342 -1.07 -3.62 2.70
N ALA A 343 -0.95 -4.59 1.79
CA ALA A 343 -1.60 -4.56 0.47
C ALA A 343 -1.23 -3.34 -0.41
N LEU A 344 -0.09 -2.71 -0.13
CA LEU A 344 0.49 -1.63 -0.94
C LEU A 344 1.97 -1.90 -1.20
N SER A 345 2.79 -2.05 -0.16
CA SER A 345 4.23 -2.28 -0.35
C SER A 345 4.53 -3.76 -0.54
N ILE A 346 5.52 -4.08 -1.40
CA ILE A 346 5.98 -5.44 -1.71
C ILE A 346 7.33 -5.70 -1.04
#